data_AF-A0A3C1SFG2-F1
#
_entry.id   AF-A0A3C1SFG2-F1
#
_cell.length_a   1.000
_cell.length_b   1.000
_cell.length_c   1.000
_cell.angle_alpha   90.00
_cell.angle_beta   90.00
_cell.angle_gamma   90.00
#
_symmetry.space_group_name_H-M   'P 1'
#
loop_
_entity.id
_entity.type
_entity.pdbx_description
1 polymer ?
#
loop_
_entity_poly.entity_id
_entity_poly.type
_entity_poly.pdbx_seq_one_letter_code
_entity_poly.pdbx_strand_id
1 'polypeptide(L)' 'TIGKLAAKFSSEGKQVLIAAADTFRAAAIEQISIWAERAGVDIVKHKDNADPA' A
#
# COMPACT_ATOMS: atom_id res chain seq x y z
N THR A 1 0.55 -13.03 2.23
CA THR A 1 0.00 -11.88 1.49
C THR A 1 0.53 -10.59 2.10
N ILE A 2 0.62 -9.51 1.32
CA ILE A 2 1.26 -8.25 1.73
C ILE A 2 0.65 -7.65 3.01
N GLY A 3 -0.69 -7.65 3.13
CA GLY A 3 -1.37 -7.14 4.32
C GLY A 3 -1.05 -7.90 5.61
N LYS A 4 -0.85 -9.23 5.54
CA LYS A 4 -0.45 -10.04 6.71
C LYS A 4 0.97 -9.73 7.17
N LEU A 5 1.88 -9.48 6.21
CA LEU A 5 3.26 -9.10 6.52
C LEU A 5 3.32 -7.69 7.10
N ALA A 6 2.55 -6.77 6.53
CA ALA A 6 2.46 -5.40 7.01
C ALA A 6 1.92 -5.33 8.45
N ALA A 7 0.83 -6.03 8.74
CA ALA A 7 0.27 -6.11 10.08
C ALA A 7 1.25 -6.74 11.08
N LYS A 8 1.93 -7.82 10.69
CA LYS A 8 2.93 -8.47 11.54
C LYS A 8 4.07 -7.51 11.89
N PHE A 9 4.69 -6.87 10.90
CA PHE A 9 5.83 -5.99 11.16
C PHE A 9 5.43 -4.69 11.87
N SER A 10 4.24 -4.16 11.58
CA SER A 10 3.66 -3.04 12.33
C SER A 10 3.47 -3.41 13.81
N SER A 11 2.95 -4.60 14.11
CA SER A 11 2.79 -5.09 15.50
C SER A 11 4.13 -5.36 16.22
N GLU A 12 5.21 -5.58 15.46
CA GLU A 12 6.57 -5.68 15.99
C GLU A 12 7.22 -4.29 16.24
N GLY A 13 6.48 -3.20 16.03
CA GLY A 13 6.97 -1.82 16.20
C GLY A 13 7.86 -1.33 15.06
N LYS A 14 7.90 -2.03 13.93
CA LYS A 14 8.67 -1.61 12.75
C LYS A 14 7.90 -0.56 11.96
N GLN A 15 8.61 0.39 11.37
CA GLN A 15 8.04 1.28 10.37
C GLN A 15 7.84 0.50 9.07
N VAL A 16 6.60 0.41 8.61
CA VAL A 16 6.21 -0.33 7.42
C VAL A 16 5.62 0.64 6.41
N LEU A 17 6.05 0.50 5.16
CA LEU A 17 5.52 1.23 4.01
C LEU A 17 5.11 0.24 2.93
N ILE A 18 3.90 0.38 2.38
CA ILE A 18 3.43 -0.39 1.24
C ILE A 18 3.57 0.45 -0.03
N ALA A 19 4.21 -0.09 -1.07
CA ALA A 19 4.29 0.55 -2.39
C ALA A 19 3.39 -0.20 -3.39
N ALA A 20 2.36 0.47 -3.89
CA ALA A 20 1.49 -0.05 -4.95
C ALA A 20 2.17 0.17 -6.32
N ALA A 21 2.90 -0.85 -6.77
CA ALA A 21 3.62 -0.84 -8.06
C ALA A 21 2.77 -1.32 -9.26
N ASP A 22 1.58 -1.88 -9.01
CA ASP A 22 0.63 -2.18 -10.08
C ASP A 22 -0.09 -0.89 -10.49
N THR A 23 0.36 -0.28 -11.58
CA THR A 23 -0.18 0.99 -12.11
C THR A 23 -1.19 0.81 -13.23
N PHE A 24 -1.44 -0.42 -13.68
CA PHE A 24 -2.34 -0.69 -14.79
C PHE A 24 -3.75 -1.03 -14.32
N ARG A 25 -3.87 -1.57 -13.11
CA ARG A 25 -5.13 -2.07 -12.57
C ARG A 25 -5.55 -1.22 -11.38
N ALA A 26 -6.43 -0.25 -11.62
CA ALA A 26 -7.03 0.59 -10.56
C ALA A 26 -7.57 -0.26 -9.40
N ALA A 27 -8.26 -1.36 -9.70
CA ALA A 27 -8.77 -2.30 -8.69
C ALA A 27 -7.66 -2.92 -7.82
N ALA A 28 -6.45 -3.15 -8.35
CA ALA A 28 -5.33 -3.68 -7.57
C ALA A 28 -4.80 -2.64 -6.57
N ILE A 29 -4.71 -1.37 -6.99
CA ILE A 29 -4.34 -0.23 -6.13
C ILE A 29 -5.35 -0.06 -4.99
N GLU A 30 -6.65 -0.16 -5.28
CA GLU A 30 -7.71 -0.09 -4.27
C GLU A 30 -7.62 -1.24 -3.26
N GLN A 31 -7.46 -2.47 -3.73
CA GLN A 31 -7.32 -3.63 -2.84
C GLN A 31 -6.13 -3.48 -1.89
N ILE A 32 -4.96 -3.06 -2.40
CA ILE A 32 -3.78 -2.83 -1.58
C ILE A 32 -3.97 -1.65 -0.61
N SER A 33 -4.68 -0.59 -1.01
CA SER A 33 -5.00 0.54 -0.14
C SER A 33 -5.82 0.10 1.08
N ILE A 34 -6.82 -0.76 0.89
CA ILE A 34 -7.63 -1.32 1.99
C ILE A 34 -6.75 -2.13 2.97
N TRP A 35 -5.78 -2.89 2.45
CA TRP A 35 -4.87 -3.65 3.30
C TRP A 35 -3.90 -2.75 4.09
N ALA A 36 -3.46 -1.64 3.51
CA ALA A 36 -2.63 -0.65 4.20
C ALA A 36 -3.39 -0.01 5.36
N GLU A 37 -4.62 0.44 5.10
CA GLU A 37 -5.52 1.03 6.11
C GLU A 37 -5.78 0.05 7.26
N ARG A 38 -6.13 -1.21 6.94
CA ARG A 38 -6.36 -2.26 7.94
C ARG A 38 -5.14 -2.59 8.78
N ALA A 39 -3.94 -2.48 8.21
CA ALA A 39 -2.69 -2.73 8.92
C ALA A 39 -2.17 -1.48 9.66
N GLY A 40 -2.80 -0.32 9.48
CA GLY A 40 -2.34 0.95 10.05
C GLY A 40 -0.97 1.37 9.54
N VAL A 41 -0.66 1.07 8.28
CA VAL A 41 0.64 1.37 7.67
C VAL A 41 0.48 2.34 6.50
N ASP A 42 1.54 3.11 6.23
CA ASP A 42 1.55 4.05 5.12
C ASP A 42 1.56 3.34 3.77
N ILE A 43 0.99 4.00 2.77
CA ILE A 43 0.97 3.52 1.39
C ILE A 43 1.38 4.61 0.41
N VAL A 44 2.30 4.26 -0.48
CA VAL A 44 2.63 5.02 -1.69
C VAL A 44 1.93 4.36 -2.88
N LYS A 45 1.13 5.14 -3.60
CA LYS A 45 0.48 4.75 -4.84
C LYS A 45 0.63 5.85 -5.87
N HIS A 46 0.72 5.48 -7.14
CA HIS A 46 0.63 6.45 -8.22
C HIS A 46 -0.77 7.06 -8.22
N LYS A 47 -0.87 8.39 -8.30
CA LYS A 47 -2.16 9.05 -8.59
C LYS A 47 -2.41 8.87 -10.09
N ASP A 48 -3.60 8.41 -10.46
CA ASP A 48 -4.10 8.65 -11.81
C ASP A 48 -4.02 10.17 -12.03
N ASN A 49 -3.33 10.59 -13.10
CA ASN A 49 -2.99 11.98 -13.43
C ASN A 49 -1.75 12.60 -12.75
N ALA A 50 -0.77 11.81 -12.29
CA ALA A 50 0.58 12.34 -12.00
C ALA A 50 1.33 12.63 -13.31
N ASP A 51 1.20 13.87 -13.80
CA ASP A 51 1.98 14.42 -14.91
C ASP A 51 3.50 14.28 -14.63
N PRO A 52 4.32 13.69 -15.52
CA PRO A 52 5.76 13.54 -15.33
C PRO A 52 6.53 14.79 -15.80
N ALA A 53 6.23 15.97 -15.24
CA ALA A 53 6.92 17.23 -15.55
C ALA A 53 7.29 18.03 -14.29
#